data_AF-A2ZK06-F1
#
_entry.id   AF-A2ZK06-F1
#
_cell.length_a   1.000
_cell.length_b   1.000
_cell.length_c   1.000
_cell.angle_alpha   90.00
_cell.angle_beta   90.00
_cell.angle_gamma   90.00
#
_symmetry.space_group_name_H-M   'P 1'
#
loop_
_entity.id
_entity.type
_entity.pdbx_description
1 polymer ?
#
loop_
_entity_poly.entity_id
_entity_poly.type
_entity_poly.pdbx_seq_one_letter_code
_entity_poly.pdbx_strand_id
1 'polypeptide(L)'
;MAFNDDEKPATTPIPNGGSKQGLVTMNIPTYSKKDVALTADSVTAVVEIKATSSTAVREGLDLVAVVDVSGSMRGHKIESVKKALQFVIMKLTPVDRLSIVTFESSAKRLTKLRAMTQDFRGELDGIVED
;
A
#
# COMPACT_ATOMS: atom_id res chain seq x y z
N MET A 1 -8.86 -5.63 -21.69
CA MET A 1 -7.56 -5.75 -21.00
C MET A 1 -7.72 -6.81 -19.91
N ALA A 2 -6.76 -7.73 -19.78
CA ALA A 2 -6.74 -8.68 -18.67
C ALA A 2 -5.83 -8.12 -17.56
N PHE A 3 -6.38 -7.97 -16.36
CA PHE A 3 -5.65 -7.49 -15.17
C PHE A 3 -5.04 -8.65 -14.35
N ASN A 4 -5.00 -9.86 -14.93
CA ASN A 4 -4.45 -11.06 -14.29
C ASN A 4 -2.96 -11.24 -14.59
N ASP A 5 -2.27 -10.16 -14.93
CA ASP A 5 -0.88 -10.15 -15.39
C ASP A 5 0.09 -9.50 -14.40
N ASP A 6 -0.41 -9.20 -13.19
CA ASP A 6 0.38 -8.68 -12.08
C ASP A 6 1.31 -9.77 -11.53
N GLU A 7 2.54 -9.37 -11.23
CA GLU A 7 3.54 -10.26 -10.64
C GLU A 7 3.08 -10.71 -9.26
N LYS A 8 3.20 -11.99 -8.91
CA LYS A 8 2.83 -12.43 -7.55
C LYS A 8 3.81 -11.86 -6.52
N PRO A 9 3.35 -11.49 -5.32
CA PRO A 9 4.25 -11.05 -4.27
C PRO A 9 5.26 -12.15 -3.94
N ALA A 10 6.48 -11.76 -3.61
CA ALA A 10 7.53 -12.69 -3.22
C ALA A 10 7.01 -13.56 -2.05
N THR A 11 6.91 -14.87 -2.28
CA THR A 11 6.53 -15.80 -1.22
C THR A 11 7.77 -16.02 -0.37
N THR A 12 7.93 -15.25 0.71
CA THR A 12 8.77 -15.74 1.80
C THR A 12 8.14 -17.06 2.25
N PRO A 13 8.91 -18.14 2.47
CA PRO A 13 8.38 -19.31 3.13
C PRO A 13 7.96 -18.84 4.52
N ILE A 14 6.69 -18.49 4.67
CA ILE A 14 6.07 -18.29 5.97
C ILE A 14 6.19 -19.69 6.59
N PRO A 15 7.01 -19.92 7.63
CA PRO A 15 6.78 -21.11 8.44
C PRO A 15 5.30 -21.06 8.81
N ASN A 16 4.56 -22.16 8.67
CA ASN A 16 3.11 -22.32 8.92
C ASN A 16 2.71 -22.05 10.39
N GLY A 17 3.17 -20.94 10.92
CA GLY A 17 3.05 -20.43 12.26
C GLY A 17 3.18 -18.93 12.09
N GLY A 18 2.09 -18.29 11.65
CA GLY A 18 1.97 -16.85 11.77
C GLY A 18 2.42 -16.46 13.17
N SER A 19 3.33 -15.49 13.26
CA SER A 19 3.84 -15.03 14.54
C SER A 19 2.65 -14.71 15.46
N LYS A 20 2.53 -15.44 16.58
CA LYS A 20 1.58 -15.07 17.65
C LYS A 20 1.97 -13.74 18.33
N GLN A 21 3.13 -13.19 17.98
CA GLN A 21 3.57 -11.85 18.34
C GLN A 21 3.37 -10.95 17.10
N GLY A 22 2.14 -10.47 16.93
CA GLY A 22 1.85 -9.51 15.88
C GLY A 22 2.59 -8.19 16.11
N LEU A 23 2.99 -7.52 15.03
CA LEU A 23 3.40 -6.10 15.01
C LEU A 23 2.34 -5.17 15.63
N VAL A 24 1.11 -5.66 15.79
CA VAL A 24 -0.03 -4.93 16.31
C VAL A 24 -0.56 -5.67 17.54
N THR A 25 -0.57 -4.98 18.68
CA THR A 25 -1.25 -5.43 19.89
C THR A 25 -2.59 -4.71 19.99
N MET A 26 -3.68 -5.46 20.14
CA MET A 26 -5.01 -4.91 20.38
C MET A 26 -5.41 -5.15 21.83
N ASN A 27 -5.72 -4.09 22.56
CA ASN A 27 -6.32 -4.20 23.89
C ASN A 27 -7.83 -4.02 23.76
N ILE A 28 -8.58 -5.11 23.96
CA ILE A 28 -10.04 -5.13 23.88
C ILE A 28 -10.58 -5.22 25.30
N PRO A 29 -11.24 -4.19 25.83
CA PRO A 29 -11.81 -4.25 27.16
C PRO A 29 -12.94 -5.28 27.19
N THR A 30 -12.86 -6.22 28.13
CA THR A 30 -13.94 -7.18 28.37
C THR A 30 -15.01 -6.47 29.22
N TYR A 31 -16.18 -6.23 28.64
CA TYR A 31 -17.33 -5.70 29.36
C TYR A 31 -18.23 -6.84 29.83
N SER A 32 -18.43 -6.98 31.14
CA SER A 32 -19.35 -7.95 31.73
C SER A 32 -20.20 -7.26 32.79
N LYS A 33 -21.52 -7.18 32.54
CA LYS A 33 -22.52 -6.65 33.48
C LYS A 33 -23.22 -7.85 34.11
N LYS A 34 -23.13 -7.99 35.45
CA LYS A 34 -23.70 -9.13 36.19
C LYS A 34 -25.22 -9.05 36.35
N ASP A 35 -25.78 -7.85 36.28
CA ASP A 35 -27.22 -7.60 36.35
C ASP A 35 -27.71 -6.95 35.06
N VAL A 36 -28.17 -7.77 34.12
CA VAL A 36 -28.77 -7.33 32.84
C VAL A 36 -30.27 -7.51 32.95
N ALA A 37 -31.03 -6.41 32.91
CA ALA A 37 -32.47 -6.49 32.66
C ALA A 37 -32.71 -6.95 31.21
N LEU A 38 -33.78 -7.69 30.93
CA LEU A 38 -34.16 -8.19 29.58
C LEU A 38 -34.56 -7.09 28.57
N THR A 39 -34.11 -5.85 28.78
CA THR A 39 -34.36 -4.68 27.96
C THR A 39 -33.13 -4.35 27.12
N ALA A 40 -33.30 -3.69 25.98
CA ALA A 40 -32.19 -3.27 25.14
C ALA A 40 -31.19 -2.38 25.94
N ASP A 41 -29.92 -2.75 25.93
CA ASP A 41 -28.83 -2.06 26.63
C ASP A 41 -27.71 -1.75 25.62
N SER A 42 -27.17 -0.53 25.67
CA SER A 42 -26.14 -0.08 24.74
C SER A 42 -24.80 -0.04 25.46
N VAL A 43 -23.83 -0.80 24.97
CA VAL A 43 -22.47 -0.84 25.52
C VAL A 43 -21.51 -0.14 24.57
N THR A 44 -20.72 0.80 25.10
CA THR A 44 -19.61 1.42 24.38
C THR A 44 -18.30 0.78 24.80
N ALA A 45 -17.52 0.29 23.83
CA ALA A 45 -16.19 -0.27 24.06
C ALA A 45 -15.13 0.56 23.32
N VAL A 46 -13.97 0.73 23.94
CA VAL A 46 -12.80 1.40 23.36
C VAL A 46 -11.74 0.36 23.06
N VAL A 47 -11.34 0.20 21.81
CA VAL A 47 -10.24 -0.69 21.42
C VAL A 47 -8.98 0.13 21.24
N GLU A 48 -7.92 -0.20 21.97
CA GLU A 48 -6.60 0.41 21.78
C GLU A 48 -5.77 -0.47 20.85
N ILE A 49 -5.25 0.09 19.77
CA ILE A 49 -4.41 -0.61 18.79
C ILE A 49 -3.00 0.00 18.87
N LYS A 50 -2.02 -0.80 19.29
CA LYS A 50 -0.61 -0.41 19.39
C LYS A 50 0.22 -1.12 18.33
N ALA A 51 0.80 -0.36 17.41
CA ALA A 51 1.81 -0.87 16.48
C ALA A 51 3.20 -0.80 17.13
N THR A 52 3.91 -1.92 17.17
CA THR A 52 5.31 -2.00 17.58
C THR A 52 6.14 -2.11 16.32
N SER A 53 7.11 -1.21 16.10
CA SER A 53 7.98 -1.29 14.93
C SER A 53 8.87 -2.52 15.05
N SER A 54 8.63 -3.57 14.25
CA SER A 54 9.68 -4.60 14.07
C SER A 54 10.67 -4.09 13.04
N THR A 55 11.93 -4.04 13.45
CA THR A 55 13.09 -3.88 12.56
C THR A 55 13.43 -5.18 11.83
N ALA A 56 12.69 -6.28 12.10
CA ALA A 56 13.07 -7.63 11.70
C ALA A 56 12.72 -7.95 10.25
N VAL A 57 11.51 -7.60 9.79
CA VAL A 57 11.07 -7.82 8.40
C VAL A 57 9.98 -6.81 8.06
N ARG A 58 10.17 -6.03 6.98
CA ARG A 58 9.09 -5.23 6.39
C ARG A 58 8.46 -6.06 5.27
N GLU A 59 7.16 -6.30 5.37
CA GLU A 59 6.39 -6.92 4.28
C GLU A 59 6.41 -6.02 3.04
N GLY A 60 6.39 -6.64 1.86
CA GLY A 60 6.35 -5.91 0.59
C GLY A 60 5.11 -5.02 0.49
N LEU A 61 5.30 -3.78 0.05
CA LEU A 61 4.20 -2.84 -0.23
C LEU A 61 3.76 -2.97 -1.69
N ASP A 62 2.45 -2.97 -1.92
CA ASP A 62 1.89 -2.75 -3.25
C ASP A 62 1.42 -1.31 -3.39
N LEU A 63 2.00 -0.59 -4.35
CA LEU A 63 1.65 0.79 -4.62
C LEU A 63 1.13 0.94 -6.05
N VAL A 64 -0.04 1.55 -6.21
CA VAL A 64 -0.59 1.95 -7.52
C VAL A 64 -0.72 3.47 -7.53
N ALA A 65 0.13 4.14 -8.32
CA ALA A 65 0.10 5.58 -8.48
C ALA A 65 -0.86 5.94 -9.62
N VAL A 66 -1.97 6.62 -9.28
CA VAL A 66 -2.94 7.11 -10.26
C VAL A 66 -2.74 8.61 -10.43
N VAL A 67 -2.32 9.03 -11.62
CA VAL A 67 -1.81 10.38 -11.90
C VAL A 67 -2.70 11.12 -12.89
N ASP A 68 -3.18 12.29 -12.51
CA ASP A 68 -3.91 13.19 -13.41
C ASP A 68 -2.93 13.81 -14.42
N VAL A 69 -3.22 13.67 -15.72
CA VAL A 69 -2.47 14.27 -16.82
C VAL A 69 -3.31 15.27 -17.63
N SER A 70 -4.44 15.71 -17.06
CA SER A 70 -5.34 16.69 -17.68
C SER A 70 -4.66 18.03 -17.95
N GLY A 71 -5.28 18.84 -18.81
CA GLY A 71 -4.77 20.18 -19.15
C GLY A 71 -4.51 21.07 -17.93
N SER A 72 -5.21 20.84 -16.81
CA SER A 72 -5.03 21.59 -15.55
C SER A 72 -3.73 21.28 -14.80
N MET A 73 -3.09 20.16 -15.13
CA MET A 73 -1.84 19.66 -14.55
C MET A 73 -0.61 20.12 -15.32
N ARG A 74 -0.76 20.79 -16.48
CA ARG A 74 0.36 21.28 -17.29
C ARG A 74 1.26 22.26 -16.53
N GLY A 75 2.53 22.33 -16.95
CA GLY A 75 3.55 23.18 -16.32
C GLY A 75 4.08 22.59 -15.02
N HIS A 76 4.29 23.43 -14.00
CA HIS A 76 5.00 23.03 -12.79
C HIS A 76 4.31 21.94 -11.94
N LYS A 77 2.99 21.76 -12.09
CA LYS A 77 2.26 20.74 -11.34
C LYS A 77 2.69 19.33 -11.75
N ILE A 78 2.68 19.04 -13.05
CA ILE A 78 3.11 17.72 -13.54
C ILE A 78 4.61 17.52 -13.31
N GLU A 79 5.45 18.55 -13.44
CA GLU A 79 6.88 18.47 -13.07
C GLU A 79 7.08 18.10 -11.60
N SER A 80 6.25 18.65 -10.71
CA SER A 80 6.30 18.32 -9.28
C SER A 80 5.86 16.88 -9.01
N VAL A 81 4.85 16.40 -9.73
CA VAL A 81 4.40 15.00 -9.66
C VAL A 81 5.49 14.05 -10.15
N LYS A 82 6.16 14.38 -11.26
CA LYS A 82 7.29 13.59 -11.78
C LYS A 82 8.41 13.47 -10.74
N LYS A 83 8.81 14.59 -10.11
CA LYS A 83 9.81 14.60 -9.02
C LYS A 83 9.36 13.79 -7.81
N ALA A 84 8.08 13.88 -7.45
CA ALA A 84 7.52 13.09 -6.35
C ALA A 84 7.54 11.58 -6.67
N LEU A 85 7.22 11.19 -7.90
CA LEU A 85 7.30 9.79 -8.35
C LEU A 85 8.73 9.26 -8.37
N GLN A 86 9.70 10.05 -8.84
CA GLN A 86 11.13 9.69 -8.75
C GLN A 86 11.55 9.46 -7.29
N PHE A 87 11.08 10.33 -6.37
CA PHE A 87 11.35 10.15 -4.95
C PHE A 87 10.73 8.86 -4.41
N VAL A 88 9.49 8.54 -4.79
CA VAL A 88 8.84 7.27 -4.41
C VAL A 88 9.64 6.09 -4.94
N ILE A 89 9.98 6.08 -6.23
CA ILE A 89 10.80 5.03 -6.86
C ILE A 89 12.10 4.81 -6.08
N MET A 90 12.80 5.88 -5.70
CA MET A 90 14.02 5.82 -4.90
C MET A 90 13.80 5.24 -3.49
N LYS A 91 12.65 5.47 -2.86
CA LYS A 91 12.34 5.02 -1.50
C LYS A 91 11.80 3.59 -1.43
N LEU A 92 11.22 3.09 -2.52
CA LEU A 92 10.79 1.69 -2.59
C LEU A 92 12.02 0.76 -2.53
N THR A 93 11.80 -0.43 -2.02
CA THR A 93 12.75 -1.54 -1.86
C THR A 93 12.41 -2.66 -2.85
N PRO A 94 13.32 -3.61 -3.13
CA PRO A 94 13.04 -4.70 -4.07
C PRO A 94 11.87 -5.61 -3.70
N VAL A 95 11.41 -5.60 -2.44
CA VAL A 95 10.21 -6.35 -2.00
C VAL A 95 8.90 -5.62 -2.31
N ASP A 96 8.95 -4.32 -2.64
CA ASP A 96 7.77 -3.56 -3.01
C ASP A 96 7.45 -3.70 -4.49
N ARG A 97 6.17 -3.56 -4.82
CA ARG A 97 5.67 -3.53 -6.19
C ARG A 97 5.05 -2.18 -6.50
N LEU A 98 5.27 -1.69 -7.73
CA LEU A 98 4.72 -0.42 -8.22
C LEU A 98 4.00 -0.61 -9.56
N SER A 99 2.87 0.08 -9.72
CA SER A 99 2.20 0.31 -11.00
C SER A 99 1.86 1.79 -11.15
N ILE A 100 2.01 2.33 -12.35
CA ILE A 100 1.63 3.71 -12.68
C ILE A 100 0.45 3.68 -13.65
N VAL A 101 -0.59 4.44 -13.33
CA VAL A 101 -1.78 4.66 -14.15
C VAL A 101 -1.95 6.16 -14.34
N THR A 102 -2.09 6.62 -15.57
CA THR A 102 -2.45 8.01 -15.85
C THR A 102 -3.93 8.12 -16.18
N PHE A 103 -4.54 9.27 -15.91
CA PHE A 103 -5.93 9.53 -16.28
C PHE A 103 -6.15 10.97 -16.78
N GLU A 104 -7.10 11.06 -17.70
CA GLU A 104 -7.65 12.28 -18.28
C GLU A 104 -9.10 11.95 -18.65
N SER A 105 -9.45 11.93 -19.95
CA SER A 105 -10.75 11.46 -20.43
C SER A 105 -10.94 9.95 -20.26
N SER A 106 -9.83 9.20 -20.18
CA SER A 106 -9.80 7.77 -19.88
C SER A 106 -8.56 7.42 -19.07
N ALA A 107 -8.61 6.28 -18.36
CA ALA A 107 -7.47 5.78 -17.61
C ALA A 107 -6.57 4.88 -18.48
N LYS A 108 -5.26 5.09 -18.40
CA LYS A 108 -4.24 4.31 -19.10
C LYS A 108 -3.22 3.77 -18.10
N ARG A 109 -3.13 2.44 -17.99
CA ARG A 109 -2.08 1.77 -17.20
C ARG A 109 -0.76 1.82 -17.99
N LEU A 110 0.24 2.51 -17.46
CA LEU A 110 1.57 2.62 -18.06
C LEU A 110 2.42 1.39 -17.75
N THR A 111 2.33 0.87 -16.54
CA THR A 111 3.07 -0.33 -16.10
C THR A 111 2.18 -1.31 -15.33
N LYS A 112 2.48 -2.60 -15.45
CA LYS A 112 1.86 -3.65 -14.61
C LYS A 112 2.42 -3.58 -13.18
N LEU A 113 1.70 -4.14 -12.20
CA LEU A 113 2.22 -4.21 -10.84
C LEU A 113 3.36 -5.23 -10.77
N ARG A 114 4.59 -4.74 -10.62
CA ARG A 114 5.82 -5.55 -10.61
C ARG A 114 6.77 -5.12 -9.51
N ALA A 115 7.62 -6.04 -9.06
CA ALA A 115 8.62 -5.82 -8.03
C ALA A 115 9.67 -4.79 -8.49
N MET A 116 10.15 -3.97 -7.56
CA MET A 116 11.10 -2.88 -7.81
C MET A 116 12.54 -3.38 -8.01
N THR A 117 12.74 -4.22 -9.03
CA THR A 117 14.04 -4.68 -9.53
C THR A 117 14.82 -3.53 -10.18
N GLN A 118 16.12 -3.71 -10.37
CA GLN A 118 16.96 -2.68 -10.99
C GLN A 118 16.53 -2.37 -12.43
N ASP A 119 16.15 -3.38 -13.20
CA ASP A 119 15.66 -3.21 -14.58
C ASP A 119 14.34 -2.44 -14.60
N PHE A 120 13.40 -2.79 -13.71
CA PHE A 120 12.10 -2.13 -13.66
C PHE A 120 12.21 -0.67 -13.17
N ARG A 121 13.19 -0.36 -12.31
CA ARG A 121 13.49 1.02 -11.92
C ARG A 121 13.92 1.86 -13.12
N GLY A 122 14.83 1.34 -13.95
CA GLY A 122 15.26 2.04 -15.17
C GLY A 122 14.11 2.27 -16.15
N GLU A 123 13.21 1.29 -16.29
CA GLU A 123 11.99 1.44 -17.10
C GLU A 123 11.06 2.55 -16.55
N LEU A 124 10.86 2.58 -15.22
CA LEU A 124 10.01 3.58 -14.57
C LEU A 124 10.59 4.99 -14.66
N ASP A 125 11.91 5.16 -14.56
CA ASP A 125 12.54 6.47 -14.70
C ASP A 125 12.30 7.04 -16.11
N GLY A 126 12.44 6.22 -17.15
CA GLY A 126 12.10 6.64 -18.52
C GLY A 126 10.63 7.06 -18.68
N ILE A 127 9.71 6.34 -18.04
CA ILE A 127 8.27 6.66 -18.07
C ILE A 127 7.94 7.95 -17.31
N VAL A 128 8.65 8.24 -16.22
CA VAL A 128 8.41 9.44 -15.41
C VAL A 128 9.05 10.67 -16.06
N GLU A 129 10.13 10.52 -16.81
CA GLU A 129 10.77 11.63 -17.51
C GLU A 129 10.01 12.06 -18.78
N ASP A 130 9.39 11.12 -19.51
CA ASP A 130 8.48 11.38 -20.65
C ASP A 130 7.27 12.26 -20.28
#